data_AF-A0A7Y2TU73-F1
#
_entry.id   AF-A0A7Y2TU73-F1
#
_cell.length_a   1.000
_cell.length_b   1.000
_cell.length_c   1.000
_cell.angle_alpha   90.00
_cell.angle_beta   90.00
_cell.angle_gamma   90.00
#
_symmetry.space_group_name_H-M   'P 1'
#
loop_
_entity.id
_entity.type
_entity.pdbx_description
1 polymer ?
#
loop_
_entity_poly.entity_id
_entity_poly.type
_entity_poly.pdbx_seq_one_letter_code
_entity_poly.pdbx_strand_id
1 'polypeptide(L)'
;MKLFVGLGNPGAKYAQNRHNIGFMAVDRIASDHGFAPWRGKFQGSVSEGKLDGEKVILLKPETFMNLSGQSVGEAMRFYKLTPADVTVFHDEIDLAPG
;
A
#
# COMPACT_ATOMS: atom_id res chain seq x y z
N MET A 1 -3.59 -11.99 9.50
CA MET A 1 -3.90 -10.61 9.08
C MET A 1 -2.68 -10.10 8.34
N LYS A 2 -2.85 -9.63 7.12
CA LYS A 2 -1.75 -9.14 6.28
C LYS A 2 -1.83 -7.63 6.08
N LEU A 3 -0.67 -7.03 5.82
CA LEU A 3 -0.52 -5.64 5.41
C LEU A 3 0.06 -5.59 4.00
N PHE A 4 -0.73 -5.10 3.06
CA PHE A 4 -0.33 -4.90 1.67
C PHE A 4 -0.02 -3.42 1.47
N VAL A 5 1.22 -3.12 1.10
CA VAL A 5 1.73 -1.75 0.97
C VAL A 5 1.99 -1.45 -0.49
N GLY A 6 1.30 -0.45 -1.03
CA GLY A 6 1.65 0.12 -2.33
C GLY A 6 2.66 1.24 -2.13
N LEU A 7 3.84 1.16 -2.75
CA LEU A 7 4.79 2.27 -2.75
C LEU A 7 4.51 3.26 -3.90
N GLY A 8 4.82 4.53 -3.64
CA GLY A 8 4.60 5.63 -4.58
C GLY A 8 4.82 7.00 -3.94
N ASN A 9 4.60 8.06 -4.73
CA ASN A 9 4.58 9.44 -4.25
C ASN A 9 3.16 10.01 -4.26
N PRO A 10 2.75 10.78 -3.23
CA PRO A 10 1.43 11.40 -3.18
C PRO A 10 1.31 12.63 -4.10
N GLY A 11 0.09 12.88 -4.57
CA GLY A 11 -0.25 14.05 -5.39
C GLY A 11 -0.50 13.73 -6.86
N ALA A 12 -1.42 14.47 -7.46
CA ALA A 12 -1.97 14.19 -8.80
C ALA A 12 -0.89 14.08 -9.90
N LYS A 13 0.20 14.86 -9.79
CA LYS A 13 1.31 14.84 -10.76
C LYS A 13 2.06 13.51 -10.86
N TYR A 14 1.96 12.63 -9.85
CA TYR A 14 2.64 11.34 -9.84
C TYR A 14 1.72 10.16 -10.14
N ALA A 15 0.41 10.39 -10.23
CA ALA A 15 -0.60 9.33 -10.21
C ALA A 15 -0.47 8.29 -11.35
N GLN A 16 0.21 8.63 -12.44
CA GLN A 16 0.42 7.74 -13.61
C GLN A 16 1.91 7.53 -13.93
N ASN A 17 2.80 7.85 -12.99
CA ASN A 17 4.22 7.56 -13.15
C ASN A 17 4.50 6.09 -12.85
N ARG A 18 5.51 5.51 -13.52
CA ARG A 18 5.97 4.13 -13.27
C ARG A 18 6.26 3.88 -11.79
N HIS A 19 6.84 4.88 -11.12
CA HIS A 19 7.16 4.85 -9.69
C HIS A 19 5.95 4.79 -8.74
N ASN A 20 4.73 4.94 -9.27
CA ASN A 20 3.48 4.82 -8.53
C ASN A 20 2.72 3.52 -8.83
N ILE A 21 3.33 2.56 -9.54
CA ILE A 21 2.68 1.27 -9.85
C ILE A 21 2.24 0.52 -8.60
N GLY A 22 2.98 0.68 -7.48
CA GLY A 22 2.60 0.12 -6.18
C GLY A 22 1.27 0.67 -5.67
N PHE A 23 1.07 1.99 -5.74
CA PHE A 23 -0.23 2.63 -5.43
C PHE A 23 -1.34 2.12 -6.35
N MET A 24 -1.07 2.05 -7.65
CA MET A 24 -2.04 1.58 -8.64
C MET A 24 -2.45 0.12 -8.40
N ALA A 25 -1.52 -0.73 -8.00
CA ALA A 25 -1.77 -2.12 -7.67
C ALA A 25 -2.74 -2.25 -6.47
N VAL A 26 -2.47 -1.55 -5.37
CA VAL A 26 -3.36 -1.62 -4.19
C VAL A 26 -4.69 -0.92 -4.41
N ASP A 27 -4.75 0.13 -5.25
CA ASP A 27 -6.01 0.73 -5.68
C ASP A 27 -6.86 -0.27 -6.47
N ARG A 28 -6.23 -1.05 -7.35
CA ARG A 28 -6.91 -2.09 -8.12
C ARG A 28 -7.41 -3.21 -7.22
N ILE A 29 -6.59 -3.70 -6.28
CA ILE A 29 -6.99 -4.71 -5.29
C ILE A 29 -8.18 -4.22 -4.46
N ALA A 30 -8.15 -2.97 -4.00
CA ALA A 30 -9.25 -2.39 -3.22
C ALA A 30 -10.57 -2.42 -3.99
N SER A 31 -10.51 -1.99 -5.26
CA SER A 31 -11.67 -1.92 -6.16
C SER A 31 -12.23 -3.31 -6.48
N ASP A 32 -11.37 -4.25 -6.86
CA ASP A 32 -11.80 -5.58 -7.31
C ASP A 32 -12.41 -6.43 -6.18
N HIS A 33 -12.00 -6.18 -4.94
CA HIS A 33 -12.40 -6.96 -3.77
C HIS A 33 -13.30 -6.22 -2.79
N GLY A 34 -13.81 -5.04 -3.16
CA GLY A 34 -14.78 -4.29 -2.35
C GLY A 34 -14.26 -3.87 -0.98
N PHE A 35 -13.01 -3.44 -0.91
CA PHE A 35 -12.45 -2.91 0.33
C PHE A 35 -13.17 -1.63 0.77
N ALA A 36 -13.10 -1.31 2.07
CA ALA A 36 -13.73 -0.11 2.62
C ALA A 36 -13.16 1.19 1.99
N PRO A 37 -13.90 2.31 2.01
CA PRO A 37 -13.38 3.59 1.56
C PRO A 37 -12.06 3.95 2.26
N TRP A 38 -11.13 4.52 1.50
CA TRP A 38 -9.83 4.97 2.00
C TRP A 38 -9.99 6.03 3.11
N ARG A 39 -9.14 5.94 4.14
CA ARG A 39 -9.11 6.87 5.26
C ARG A 39 -7.67 7.22 5.62
N GLY A 40 -7.44 8.47 6.01
CA GLY A 40 -6.13 8.92 6.47
C GLY A 40 -5.72 8.26 7.79
N LYS A 41 -4.59 7.56 7.81
CA LYS A 41 -3.97 6.95 9.00
C LYS A 41 -2.51 6.58 8.73
N PHE A 42 -1.67 6.57 9.75
CA PHE A 42 -0.25 6.19 9.65
C PHE A 42 0.53 7.00 8.61
N GLN A 43 0.24 8.31 8.50
CA GLN A 43 0.85 9.18 7.48
C GLN A 43 0.61 8.67 6.05
N GLY A 44 -0.56 8.08 5.82
CA GLY A 44 -0.96 7.54 4.54
C GLY A 44 -2.46 7.33 4.45
N SER A 45 -2.88 6.69 3.37
CA SER A 45 -4.25 6.23 3.17
C SER A 45 -4.34 4.74 3.45
N VAL A 46 -5.30 4.36 4.28
CA VAL A 46 -5.58 2.96 4.66
C VAL A 46 -6.95 2.54 4.19
N SER A 47 -7.05 1.30 3.74
CA SER A 47 -8.32 0.65 3.45
C SER A 47 -8.32 -0.77 4.05
N GLU A 48 -9.42 -1.15 4.70
CA GLU A 48 -9.57 -2.46 5.33
C GLU A 48 -10.53 -3.33 4.52
N GLY A 49 -10.19 -4.60 4.36
CA GLY A 49 -11.02 -5.56 3.65
C GLY A 49 -10.69 -7.00 4.03
N LYS A 50 -11.23 -7.93 3.25
CA LYS A 50 -10.94 -9.35 3.38
C LYS A 50 -10.62 -9.95 2.02
N LEU A 51 -9.61 -10.81 1.98
CA LEU A 51 -9.29 -11.67 0.85
C LEU A 51 -9.38 -13.11 1.33
N ASP A 52 -10.20 -13.93 0.68
CA ASP A 52 -10.43 -15.33 1.05
C ASP A 52 -10.72 -15.53 2.56
N GLY A 53 -11.55 -14.66 3.13
CA GLY A 53 -11.88 -14.66 4.55
C GLY A 53 -10.80 -14.12 5.50
N GLU A 54 -9.55 -13.96 5.05
CA GLU A 54 -8.47 -13.35 5.83
C GLU A 54 -8.58 -11.82 5.83
N LYS A 55 -8.42 -11.20 7.01
CA LYS A 55 -8.34 -9.74 7.13
C LYS A 55 -7.05 -9.22 6.49
N VAL A 56 -7.20 -8.28 5.57
CA VAL A 56 -6.09 -7.58 4.88
C VAL A 56 -6.26 -6.07 5.04
N ILE A 57 -5.15 -5.40 5.33
CA ILE A 57 -5.04 -3.95 5.37
C ILE A 57 -4.26 -3.51 4.13
N LEU A 58 -4.80 -2.58 3.35
CA LEU A 58 -4.08 -1.89 2.30
C LEU A 58 -3.54 -0.56 2.84
N LEU A 59 -2.31 -0.23 2.49
CA LEU A 59 -1.66 1.01 2.88
C LEU A 59 -1.00 1.67 1.67
N LYS A 60 -1.27 2.96 1.48
CA LYS A 60 -0.53 3.86 0.58
C LYS A 60 0.14 4.94 1.43
N PRO A 61 1.46 4.87 1.68
CA PRO A 61 2.19 5.92 2.41
C PRO A 61 2.08 7.28 1.70
N GLU A 62 1.50 8.29 2.33
CA GLU A 62 1.36 9.65 1.76
C GLU A 62 2.47 10.59 2.27
N THR A 63 3.65 10.01 2.54
CA THR A 63 4.87 10.76 2.82
C THR A 63 5.55 11.16 1.50
N PHE A 64 6.73 10.62 1.23
CA PHE A 64 7.36 10.55 -0.09
C PHE A 64 8.08 9.19 -0.14
N MET A 65 8.39 8.69 -1.33
CA MET A 65 8.92 7.33 -1.50
C MET A 65 10.05 7.00 -0.51
N ASN A 66 11.03 7.89 -0.39
CA ASN A 66 12.20 7.73 0.48
C ASN A 66 11.87 7.66 1.99
N LEU A 67 10.67 8.07 2.41
CA LEU A 67 10.19 8.07 3.79
C LEU A 67 9.06 7.05 4.01
N SER A 68 8.79 6.15 3.05
CA SER A 68 7.71 5.16 3.15
C SER A 68 7.79 4.29 4.40
N GLY A 69 9.01 3.98 4.85
CA GLY A 69 9.24 3.16 6.05
C GLY A 69 8.67 3.76 7.34
N GLN A 70 8.47 5.08 7.40
CA GLN A 70 7.83 5.72 8.57
C GLN A 70 6.37 5.29 8.70
N SER A 71 5.62 5.38 7.59
CA SER A 71 4.22 4.97 7.49
C SER A 71 4.05 3.47 7.72
N VAL A 72 4.85 2.66 7.00
CA VAL A 72 4.81 1.19 7.13
C VAL A 72 5.15 0.76 8.55
N GLY A 73 6.20 1.31 9.15
CA GLY A 73 6.61 0.98 10.51
C GLY A 73 5.57 1.38 11.56
N GLU A 74 4.88 2.52 11.37
CA GLU A 74 3.78 2.94 12.25
C GLU A 74 2.60 1.96 12.19
N ALA A 75 2.19 1.57 10.99
CA ALA A 75 1.13 0.58 10.78
C ALA A 75 1.49 -0.79 11.39
N MET A 76 2.72 -1.27 11.17
CA MET A 76 3.20 -2.54 11.74
C MET A 76 3.17 -2.52 13.27
N ARG A 77 3.66 -1.44 13.92
CA ARG A 77 3.62 -1.31 15.38
C ARG A 77 2.19 -1.29 15.92
N PHE A 78 1.31 -0.53 15.27
CA PHE A 78 -0.09 -0.41 15.68
C PHE A 78 -0.82 -1.77 15.63
N TYR A 79 -0.65 -2.51 14.52
CA TYR A 79 -1.29 -3.80 14.30
C TYR A 79 -0.52 -4.99 14.87
N LYS A 80 0.64 -4.76 15.50
CA LYS A 80 1.53 -5.79 16.07
C LYS A 80 1.97 -6.84 15.02
N LEU A 81 2.32 -6.37 13.82
CA LEU A 81 2.73 -7.20 12.69
C LEU A 81 4.25 -7.43 12.67
N THR A 82 4.65 -8.55 12.08
CA THR A 82 6.06 -8.85 11.76
C THR A 82 6.32 -8.63 10.27
N PRO A 83 7.58 -8.58 9.80
CA PRO A 83 7.88 -8.46 8.37
C PRO A 83 7.24 -9.55 7.51
N ALA A 84 7.05 -10.77 8.04
CA ALA A 84 6.39 -11.88 7.34
C ALA A 84 4.88 -11.65 7.08
N ASP A 85 4.30 -10.63 7.71
CA ASP A 85 2.91 -10.23 7.50
C ASP A 85 2.75 -9.11 6.48
N VAL A 86 3.87 -8.58 5.96
CA VAL A 86 3.89 -7.43 5.06
C VAL A 86 4.24 -7.88 3.64
N THR A 87 3.45 -7.43 2.68
CA THR A 87 3.73 -7.56 1.24
C THR A 87 3.82 -6.17 0.64
N VAL A 88 4.91 -5.88 -0.07
CA VAL A 88 5.18 -4.57 -0.65
C VAL A 88 5.10 -4.66 -2.17
N PHE A 89 4.32 -3.76 -2.77
CA PHE A 89 4.18 -3.60 -4.22
C PHE A 89 4.95 -2.35 -4.65
N HIS A 90 5.88 -2.51 -5.58
CA HIS A 90 6.74 -1.44 -6.09
C HIS A 90 7.08 -1.64 -7.56
N ASP A 91 7.65 -0.62 -8.20
CA ASP A 91 8.24 -0.70 -9.53
C ASP A 91 9.59 -1.41 -9.50
N GLU A 92 9.88 -2.18 -10.54
CA GLU A 92 11.17 -2.83 -10.74
C GLU A 92 11.70 -2.43 -12.12
N ILE A 93 12.94 -1.92 -12.14
CA ILE A 93 13.59 -1.40 -13.36
C ILE A 93 14.24 -2.53 -14.15
N ASP A 94 14.67 -3.60 -13.47
CA ASP A 94 15.39 -4.71 -14.07
C ASP A 94 14.46 -5.74 -14.72
N LEU A 95 13.15 -5.61 -14.53
CA LEU A 95 12.15 -6.47 -15.15
C LEU A 95 11.50 -5.77 -16.36
N ALA A 96 11.38 -6.51 -17.46
CA ALA A 96 10.64 -6.03 -18.62
C ALA A 96 9.15 -5.84 -18.26
N PRO A 97 8.47 -4.81 -18.79
CA PRO A 97 7.03 -4.68 -18.65
C PRO A 97 6.30 -5.92 -19.21
N GLY A 98 5.31 -6.40 -18.47
CA GLY A 98 4.43 -7.51 -18.86
C GLY A 98 3.33 -7.10 -19.83
#